data_AF-A0A3A4QPI9-F1
#
_entry.id   AF-A0A3A4QPI9-F1
#
_cell.length_a   1.000
_cell.length_b   1.000
_cell.length_c   1.000
_cell.angle_alpha   90.00
_cell.angle_beta   90.00
_cell.angle_gamma   90.00
#
_symmetry.space_group_name_H-M   'P 1'
#
loop_
_entity.id
_entity.type
_entity.pdbx_description
1 polymer ?
#
loop_
_entity_poly.entity_id
_entity_poly.type
_entity_poly.pdbx_seq_one_letter_code
_entity_poly.pdbx_strand_id
1 'polypeptide(L)'
;MFTFSSIINEEAVMERSVWKNSKWVWLGMGIFLMMLTLWPAASQAFEIEIDVSPKVLNLSSNGQVVTVHTNIEYALVDVSSLYLDGVPISSWKSDDCGYFVAKFMMDDIKSLPLNIGEANIVKLVGLTTNGLAFWGEEAIQVILNPPKGK
;
A
#
# COMPACT_ATOMS: atom_id res chain seq x y z
N MET A 1 -74.05 -11.05 -24.98
CA MET A 1 -74.54 -10.96 -23.59
C MET A 1 -73.36 -11.31 -22.68
N PHE A 2 -72.49 -10.34 -22.41
CA PHE A 2 -71.39 -10.50 -21.45
C PHE A 2 -71.94 -10.10 -20.08
N THR A 3 -71.96 -11.03 -19.14
CA THR A 3 -72.52 -10.80 -17.82
C THR A 3 -71.59 -9.94 -16.99
N PHE A 4 -72.12 -8.91 -16.32
CA PHE A 4 -71.39 -7.97 -15.46
C PHE A 4 -70.45 -8.66 -14.44
N SER A 5 -70.74 -9.91 -14.07
CA SER A 5 -69.93 -10.74 -13.18
C SER A 5 -68.57 -11.20 -13.74
N SER A 6 -68.37 -11.27 -15.06
CA SER A 6 -67.09 -11.73 -15.63
C SER A 6 -66.02 -10.64 -15.61
N ILE A 7 -66.42 -9.37 -15.72
CA ILE A 7 -65.52 -8.20 -15.75
C ILE A 7 -64.87 -7.99 -14.37
N ILE A 8 -65.62 -8.18 -13.28
CA ILE A 8 -65.11 -7.96 -11.90
C ILE A 8 -64.07 -9.01 -11.49
N ASN A 9 -64.16 -10.23 -12.05
CA ASN A 9 -63.20 -11.29 -11.76
C ASN A 9 -61.84 -11.07 -12.47
N GLU A 10 -61.81 -10.44 -13.64
CA GLU A 10 -60.57 -10.16 -14.37
C GLU A 10 -59.75 -9.04 -13.70
N GLU A 11 -60.40 -7.98 -13.22
CA GLU A 11 -59.71 -6.88 -12.50
C GLU A 11 -59.08 -7.36 -11.19
N ALA A 12 -59.80 -8.19 -10.41
CA ALA A 12 -59.31 -8.74 -9.15
C ALA A 12 -58.16 -9.75 -9.32
N VAL A 13 -57.98 -10.34 -10.50
CA VAL A 13 -56.86 -11.23 -10.83
C VAL A 13 -55.62 -10.40 -11.21
N MET A 14 -55.81 -9.29 -11.92
CA MET A 14 -54.72 -8.37 -12.29
C MET A 14 -54.11 -7.67 -11.08
N GLU A 15 -54.91 -7.16 -10.13
CA GLU A 15 -54.38 -6.53 -8.90
C GLU A 15 -53.56 -7.50 -8.03
N ARG A 16 -54.01 -8.75 -7.90
CA ARG A 16 -53.32 -9.78 -7.11
C ARG A 16 -52.00 -10.25 -7.75
N SER A 17 -51.89 -10.17 -9.08
CA SER A 17 -50.67 -10.48 -9.84
C SER A 17 -49.57 -9.43 -9.59
N VAL A 18 -49.93 -8.14 -9.68
CA VAL A 18 -48.99 -7.02 -9.50
C VAL A 18 -48.39 -7.00 -8.09
N TRP A 19 -49.19 -7.28 -7.06
CA TRP A 19 -48.70 -7.28 -5.67
C TRP A 19 -47.77 -8.45 -5.35
N LYS A 20 -47.93 -9.60 -6.02
CA LYS A 20 -47.09 -10.80 -5.82
C LYS A 20 -45.67 -10.62 -6.37
N ASN A 21 -45.52 -9.79 -7.41
CA ASN A 21 -44.25 -9.54 -8.10
C ASN A 21 -43.46 -8.39 -7.46
N SER A 22 -44.13 -7.50 -6.73
CA SER A 22 -43.53 -6.36 -6.02
C SER A 22 -42.43 -6.77 -5.02
N LYS A 23 -42.63 -7.86 -4.26
CA LYS A 23 -41.64 -8.34 -3.28
C LYS A 23 -40.33 -8.76 -3.95
N TRP A 24 -40.39 -9.37 -5.14
CA TRP A 24 -39.22 -9.77 -5.92
C TRP A 24 -38.53 -8.58 -6.60
N VAL A 25 -39.30 -7.55 -6.96
CA VAL A 25 -38.76 -6.28 -7.47
C VAL A 25 -37.98 -5.56 -6.36
N TRP A 26 -38.55 -5.40 -5.16
CA TRP A 26 -37.84 -4.79 -4.03
C TRP A 26 -36.64 -5.61 -3.56
N LEU A 27 -36.75 -6.94 -3.56
CA LEU A 27 -35.62 -7.82 -3.23
C LEU A 27 -34.50 -7.72 -4.27
N GLY A 28 -34.85 -7.72 -5.55
CA GLY A 28 -33.91 -7.53 -6.66
C GLY A 28 -33.24 -6.14 -6.64
N MET A 29 -34.01 -5.09 -6.33
CA MET A 29 -33.50 -3.72 -6.21
C MET A 29 -32.55 -3.58 -5.01
N GLY A 30 -32.85 -4.24 -3.89
CA GLY A 30 -31.97 -4.29 -2.72
C GLY A 30 -30.65 -5.03 -2.98
N ILE A 31 -30.71 -6.17 -3.68
CA ILE A 31 -29.51 -6.92 -4.09
C ILE A 31 -28.67 -6.10 -5.09
N PHE A 32 -29.32 -5.43 -6.05
CA PHE A 32 -28.63 -4.56 -7.00
C PHE A 32 -27.96 -3.36 -6.31
N LEU A 33 -28.62 -2.73 -5.33
CA LEU A 33 -28.03 -1.67 -4.51
C LEU A 33 -26.87 -2.16 -3.65
N MET A 34 -26.97 -3.36 -3.08
CA MET A 34 -25.91 -3.97 -2.29
C MET A 34 -24.69 -4.30 -3.16
N MET A 35 -24.89 -4.84 -4.38
CA MET A 35 -23.79 -5.11 -5.32
C MET A 35 -23.08 -3.84 -5.80
N LEU A 36 -23.78 -2.70 -5.89
CA LEU A 36 -23.16 -1.40 -6.23
C LEU A 36 -22.21 -0.88 -5.14
N THR A 37 -22.29 -1.36 -3.90
CA THR A 37 -21.41 -0.91 -2.80
C THR A 37 -20.12 -1.71 -2.66
N LEU A 38 -19.97 -2.81 -3.41
CA LEU A 38 -18.79 -3.70 -3.35
C LEU A 38 -17.74 -3.33 -4.40
N TRP A 39 -17.53 -2.04 -4.67
CA TRP A 39 -16.43 -1.61 -5.55
C TRP A 39 -15.11 -1.76 -4.79
N PRO A 40 -14.19 -2.66 -5.21
CA PRO A 40 -12.87 -2.70 -4.60
C PRO A 40 -12.18 -1.36 -4.87
N ALA A 41 -11.87 -0.62 -3.81
CA ALA A 41 -11.00 0.54 -3.93
C ALA A 41 -9.63 0.05 -4.40
N ALA A 42 -9.22 0.44 -5.61
CA ALA A 42 -7.87 0.19 -6.08
C ALA A 42 -6.90 0.98 -5.20
N SER A 43 -6.21 0.29 -4.27
CA SER A 43 -5.09 0.88 -3.53
C SER A 43 -3.93 1.04 -4.50
N GLN A 44 -3.77 2.25 -5.04
CA GLN A 44 -2.64 2.57 -5.90
C GLN A 44 -1.44 2.90 -5.02
N ALA A 45 -0.41 2.06 -5.08
CA ALA A 45 0.88 2.40 -4.51
C ALA A 45 1.55 3.46 -5.40
N PHE A 46 2.10 4.51 -4.80
CA PHE A 46 2.84 5.53 -5.55
C PHE A 46 4.35 5.44 -5.29
N GLU A 47 5.11 5.89 -6.28
CA GLU A 47 6.56 5.91 -6.19
C GLU A 47 7.05 7.23 -5.57
N ILE A 48 8.07 7.13 -4.73
CA ILE A 48 8.77 8.26 -4.10
C ILE A 48 10.24 8.21 -4.48
N GLU A 49 10.88 9.38 -4.50
CA GLU A 49 12.33 9.47 -4.66
C GLU A 49 12.99 9.23 -3.30
N ILE A 50 14.00 8.37 -3.29
CA ILE A 50 14.80 8.09 -2.11
C ILE A 50 16.28 8.28 -2.42
N ASP A 51 17.05 8.71 -1.42
CA ASP A 51 18.51 8.74 -1.49
C ASP A 51 19.10 7.98 -0.30
N VAL A 52 19.91 6.97 -0.61
CA VAL A 52 20.46 6.04 0.37
C VAL A 52 21.91 6.41 0.67
N SER A 53 22.16 6.71 1.94
CA SER A 53 23.46 7.07 2.47
C SER A 53 23.95 6.04 3.50
N PRO A 54 25.15 5.44 3.32
CA PRO A 54 26.12 5.71 2.25
C PRO A 54 25.75 5.04 0.91
N LYS A 55 26.12 5.69 -0.20
CA LYS A 55 25.96 5.14 -1.57
C LYS A 55 26.84 3.92 -1.82
N VAL A 56 27.94 3.81 -1.08
CA VAL A 56 28.87 2.67 -1.11
C VAL A 56 28.88 1.99 0.25
N LEU A 57 28.33 0.79 0.31
CA LEU A 57 28.28 -0.05 1.49
C LEU A 57 29.53 -0.93 1.56
N ASN A 58 30.41 -0.65 2.51
CA ASN A 58 31.54 -1.52 2.82
C ASN A 58 31.17 -2.52 3.92
N LEU A 59 31.12 -3.81 3.59
CA LEU A 59 30.76 -4.88 4.52
C LEU A 59 31.75 -5.00 5.69
N SER A 60 33.02 -4.64 5.48
CA SER A 60 34.06 -4.65 6.52
C SER A 60 34.10 -3.36 7.36
N SER A 61 33.20 -2.40 7.14
CA SER A 61 33.15 -1.14 7.89
C SER A 61 32.49 -1.33 9.26
N ASN A 62 32.94 -0.58 10.28
CA ASN A 62 32.28 -0.48 11.58
C ASN A 62 31.16 0.58 11.62
N GLY A 63 30.62 0.96 10.45
CA GLY A 63 29.47 1.86 10.36
C GLY A 63 28.26 1.27 11.09
N GLN A 64 27.44 2.13 11.69
CA GLN A 64 26.33 1.70 12.55
C GLN A 64 24.96 1.81 11.87
N VAL A 65 24.80 2.75 10.92
CA VAL A 65 23.48 3.10 10.39
C VAL A 65 23.53 3.37 8.88
N VAL A 66 22.52 2.90 8.17
CA VAL A 66 22.15 3.34 6.81
C VAL A 66 21.01 4.34 6.93
N THR A 67 21.15 5.50 6.31
CA THR A 67 20.15 6.58 6.32
C THR A 67 19.49 6.67 4.95
N VAL A 68 18.17 6.75 4.92
CA VAL A 68 17.39 6.92 3.70
C VAL A 68 16.66 8.26 3.78
N HIS A 69 17.05 9.18 2.90
CA HIS A 69 16.32 10.42 2.66
C HIS A 69 15.20 10.14 1.66
N THR A 70 14.06 10.83 1.82
CA THR A 70 12.91 10.66 0.95
C THR A 70 12.35 12.01 0.53
N ASN A 71 11.53 12.04 -0.51
CA ASN A 71 10.75 13.23 -0.89
C ASN A 71 9.28 13.19 -0.39
N ILE A 72 8.96 12.32 0.58
CA ILE A 72 7.63 12.28 1.22
C ILE A 72 7.63 13.06 2.53
N GLU A 73 6.55 13.79 2.79
CA GLU A 73 6.40 14.57 4.03
C GLU A 73 6.42 13.65 5.27
N TYR A 74 7.18 14.05 6.29
CA TYR A 74 7.30 13.30 7.54
C TYR A 74 5.95 12.98 8.19
N ALA A 75 5.02 13.94 8.15
CA ALA A 75 3.72 13.83 8.80
C ALA A 75 2.79 12.79 8.13
N LEU A 76 3.07 12.41 6.88
CA LEU A 76 2.23 11.49 6.12
C LEU A 76 2.62 10.03 6.31
N VAL A 77 3.79 9.72 6.87
CA VAL A 77 4.32 8.34 6.93
C VAL A 77 3.82 7.61 8.17
N ASP A 78 3.23 6.42 7.98
CA ASP A 78 3.05 5.46 9.07
C ASP A 78 4.35 4.68 9.27
N VAL A 79 5.14 5.15 10.23
CA VAL A 79 6.48 4.63 10.49
C VAL A 79 6.48 3.14 10.86
N SER A 80 5.41 2.63 11.46
CA SER A 80 5.32 1.23 11.88
C SER A 80 5.23 0.25 10.70
N SER A 81 4.89 0.76 9.52
CA SER A 81 4.69 -0.01 8.29
C SER A 81 5.92 -0.06 7.38
N LEU A 82 7.04 0.55 7.78
CA LEU A 82 8.14 0.89 6.89
C LEU A 82 9.29 -0.13 6.92
N TYR A 83 9.69 -0.59 5.74
CA TYR A 83 10.72 -1.62 5.55
C TYR A 83 11.65 -1.28 4.38
N LEU A 84 12.93 -1.63 4.52
CA LEU A 84 13.93 -1.57 3.45
C LEU A 84 14.36 -3.01 3.13
N ASP A 85 13.93 -3.55 1.99
CA ASP A 85 14.11 -4.96 1.62
C ASP A 85 13.70 -5.95 2.73
N GLY A 86 12.65 -5.61 3.47
CA GLY A 86 12.15 -6.40 4.61
C GLY A 86 12.84 -6.13 5.95
N VAL A 87 13.87 -5.27 5.99
CA VAL A 87 14.47 -4.82 7.25
C VAL A 87 13.62 -3.70 7.86
N PRO A 88 13.14 -3.83 9.11
CA PRO A 88 12.34 -2.80 9.76
C PRO A 88 13.18 -1.57 10.07
N ILE A 89 12.52 -0.41 10.10
CA ILE A 89 13.15 0.83 10.52
C ILE A 89 13.64 0.77 11.98
N SER A 90 14.80 1.37 12.25
CA SER A 90 15.34 1.48 13.60
C SER A 90 15.10 2.84 14.25
N SER A 91 15.26 3.94 13.50
CA SER A 91 14.95 5.29 13.98
C SER A 91 14.57 6.21 12.83
N TRP A 92 13.90 7.33 13.11
CA TRP A 92 13.44 8.28 12.10
C TRP A 92 13.46 9.71 12.62
N LYS A 93 13.44 10.66 11.69
CA LYS A 93 13.24 12.08 11.97
C LYS A 93 12.72 12.81 10.73
N SER A 94 12.25 14.04 10.93
CA SER A 94 12.11 15.01 9.84
C SER A 94 13.48 15.60 9.51
N ASP A 95 13.75 15.85 8.23
CA ASP A 95 14.82 16.75 7.83
C ASP A 95 14.41 18.23 7.98
N ASP A 96 15.33 19.13 7.61
CA ASP A 96 15.14 20.58 7.70
C ASP A 96 14.09 21.11 6.70
N CYS A 97 13.70 20.30 5.71
CA CYS A 97 12.69 20.60 4.71
C CYS A 97 11.30 20.01 5.05
N GLY A 98 11.18 19.23 6.13
CA GLY A 98 9.93 18.57 6.52
C GLY A 98 9.76 17.15 5.94
N TYR A 99 10.75 16.63 5.24
CA TYR A 99 10.69 15.30 4.62
C TYR A 99 11.11 14.20 5.59
N PHE A 100 10.61 12.99 5.32
CA PHE A 100 10.88 11.83 6.13
C PHE A 100 12.30 11.30 5.90
N VAL A 101 13.03 11.06 6.99
CA VAL A 101 14.34 10.42 6.98
C VAL A 101 14.29 9.17 7.85
N ALA A 102 14.58 8.03 7.24
CA ALA A 102 14.64 6.73 7.91
C ALA A 102 16.09 6.32 8.21
N LYS A 103 16.27 5.57 9.28
CA LYS A 103 17.55 4.97 9.68
C LYS A 103 17.38 3.50 9.96
N PHE A 104 18.25 2.70 9.36
CA PHE A 104 18.30 1.25 9.49
C PHE A 104 19.63 0.83 10.12
N MET A 105 19.60 -0.23 10.91
CA MET A 105 20.83 -0.75 11.51
C MET A 105 21.70 -1.39 10.43
N MET A 106 22.97 -1.02 10.44
CA MET A 106 23.92 -1.47 9.41
C MET A 106 24.06 -2.99 9.39
N ASP A 107 24.05 -3.63 10.56
CA ASP A 107 24.23 -5.09 10.69
C ASP A 107 23.07 -5.87 10.04
N ASP A 108 21.85 -5.35 10.15
CA ASP A 108 20.68 -5.95 9.50
C ASP A 108 20.76 -5.81 7.98
N ILE A 109 21.18 -4.63 7.48
CA ILE A 109 21.37 -4.41 6.03
C ILE A 109 22.49 -5.28 5.46
N LYS A 110 23.59 -5.46 6.19
CA LYS A 110 24.68 -6.36 5.77
C LYS A 110 24.28 -7.83 5.73
N SER A 111 23.20 -8.19 6.44
CA SER A 111 22.67 -9.55 6.48
C SER A 111 21.77 -9.87 5.28
N LEU A 112 21.45 -8.89 4.44
CA LEU A 112 20.71 -9.08 3.19
C LEU A 112 21.55 -9.85 2.16
N PRO A 113 20.91 -10.54 1.19
CA PRO A 113 21.59 -11.29 0.13
C PRO A 113 22.20 -10.35 -0.94
N LEU A 114 23.24 -9.60 -0.55
CA LEU A 114 23.91 -8.59 -1.38
C LEU A 114 25.00 -9.19 -2.27
N ASN A 115 25.10 -8.70 -3.51
CA ASN A 115 26.15 -9.05 -4.46
C ASN A 115 27.35 -8.11 -4.32
N ILE A 116 28.52 -8.65 -3.95
CA ILE A 116 29.75 -7.86 -3.76
C ILE A 116 30.35 -7.47 -5.11
N GLY A 117 30.73 -6.19 -5.24
CA GLY A 117 31.33 -5.64 -6.46
C GLY A 117 30.31 -5.12 -7.46
N GLU A 118 29.01 -5.29 -7.18
CA GLU A 118 27.91 -4.88 -8.05
C GLU A 118 27.00 -3.84 -7.38
N ALA A 119 26.21 -3.18 -8.22
CA ALA A 119 25.13 -2.32 -7.76
C ALA A 119 23.95 -3.20 -7.32
N ASN A 120 23.52 -3.01 -6.08
CA ASN A 120 22.36 -3.68 -5.50
C ASN A 120 21.22 -2.67 -5.42
N ILE A 121 20.05 -3.05 -5.92
CA ILE A 121 18.85 -2.23 -5.82
C ILE A 121 18.23 -2.51 -4.46
N VAL A 122 18.08 -1.47 -3.64
CA VAL A 122 17.36 -1.55 -2.38
C VAL A 122 16.00 -0.90 -2.51
N LYS A 123 14.98 -1.53 -1.94
CA LYS A 123 13.59 -1.06 -2.05
C LYS A 123 13.03 -0.67 -0.69
N LEU A 124 12.66 0.59 -0.56
CA LEU A 124 11.87 1.10 0.54
C LEU A 124 10.38 0.91 0.25
N VAL A 125 9.63 0.37 1.21
CA VAL A 125 8.17 0.26 1.15
C VAL A 125 7.55 0.72 2.45
N GLY A 126 6.34 1.28 2.37
CA GLY A 126 5.57 1.69 3.54
C GLY A 126 4.16 2.10 3.21
N LEU A 127 3.43 2.48 4.25
CA LEU A 127 2.10 3.08 4.18
C LEU A 127 2.14 4.51 4.69
N THR A 128 1.25 5.33 4.16
CA THR A 128 0.91 6.62 4.75
C THR A 128 -0.04 6.44 5.93
N THR A 129 -0.20 7.47 6.76
CA THR A 129 -1.18 7.51 7.86
C THR A 129 -2.62 7.32 7.39
N ASN A 130 -2.89 7.51 6.10
CA ASN A 130 -4.19 7.29 5.46
C ASN A 130 -4.32 5.89 4.83
N GLY A 131 -3.33 5.01 5.00
CA GLY A 131 -3.30 3.65 4.46
C GLY A 131 -2.94 3.53 2.98
N LEU A 132 -2.51 4.62 2.32
CA LEU A 132 -2.00 4.55 0.95
C LEU A 132 -0.56 4.01 0.96
N ALA A 133 -0.30 2.98 0.15
CA ALA A 133 1.03 2.43 0.01
C ALA A 133 1.95 3.34 -0.81
N PHE A 134 3.24 3.36 -0.48
CA PHE A 134 4.27 3.99 -1.27
C PHE A 134 5.53 3.12 -1.32
N TRP A 135 6.38 3.37 -2.30
CA TRP A 135 7.66 2.69 -2.45
C TRP A 135 8.70 3.56 -3.15
N GLY A 136 9.98 3.26 -2.94
CA GLY A 136 11.09 3.89 -3.67
C GLY A 136 12.25 2.91 -3.81
N GLU A 137 13.03 3.04 -4.87
CA GLU A 137 14.16 2.16 -5.16
C GLU A 137 15.41 2.98 -5.43
N GLU A 138 16.56 2.47 -4.98
CA GLU A 138 17.84 3.14 -5.20
C GLU A 138 18.97 2.12 -5.29
N ALA A 139 19.96 2.41 -6.13
CA ALA A 139 21.11 1.54 -6.31
C ALA A 139 22.24 1.93 -5.34
N ILE A 140 22.73 0.95 -4.59
CA ILE A 140 23.92 1.08 -3.74
C ILE A 140 25.03 0.15 -4.22
N GLN A 141 26.28 0.62 -4.15
CA GLN A 141 27.43 -0.19 -4.48
C GLN A 141 27.88 -0.96 -3.25
N VAL A 142 28.04 -2.28 -3.36
CA VAL A 142 28.53 -3.11 -2.25
C VAL A 142 29.98 -3.48 -2.48
N ILE A 143 30.83 -3.24 -1.48
CA ILE A 143 32.26 -3.59 -1.54
C ILE A 143 32.67 -4.36 -0.29
N LEU A 144 33.72 -5.16 -0.44
CA LEU A 144 34.40 -5.82 0.67
C LEU A 144 35.85 -5.32 0.71
N ASN A 145 36.09 -4.25 1.47
CA ASN A 145 37.43 -3.70 1.64
C ASN A 145 37.83 -3.75 3.13
N PRO A 146 38.64 -4.74 3.56
CA PRO A 146 39.09 -4.82 4.93
C PRO A 146 39.90 -3.57 5.32
N PRO A 147 39.80 -3.10 6.57
CA PRO A 147 40.59 -1.97 7.01
C PRO A 147 42.08 -2.30 6.85
N LYS A 148 42.83 -1.43 6.15
CA LYS A 148 44.30 -1.50 6.16
C LYS A 148 44.74 -1.21 7.58
N GLY A 149 45.33 -2.20 8.26
CA GLY A 149 45.93 -2.02 9.58
C GLY A 149 46.83 -0.79 9.57
N LYS A 150 46.68 0.06 10.60
CA LYS A 150 47.62 1.16 10.83
C LYS A 150 48.96 0.62 11.31
#